data_AF-A0A1N6N0V8-F1
#
_entry.id   AF-A0A1N6N0V8-F1
#
_cell.length_a   1.000
_cell.length_b   1.000
_cell.length_c   1.000
_cell.angle_alpha   90.00
_cell.angle_beta   90.00
_cell.angle_gamma   90.00
#
_symmetry.space_group_name_H-M   'P 1'
#
loop_
_entity.id
_entity.type
_entity.pdbx_description
1 polymer ?
#
loop_
_entity_poly.entity_id
_entity_poly.type
_entity_poly.pdbx_seq_one_letter_code
_entity_poly.pdbx_strand_id
1 'polypeptide(L)'
;MKKKTASRGERWGINVAHFCKWLFKKLKAWDTVSVKKAKSLNIPAWLGHIPAILLFSLVIIIISFSIIITILLITISLAIINILSNTDNLAPWKHGHYDIDGYHYPDGSIDQNDR
;
A
#
# COMPACT_ATOMS: atom_id res chain seq x y z
N MET A 1 41.84 -5.92 23.02
CA MET A 1 40.97 -5.46 21.91
C MET A 1 39.59 -6.10 22.07
N LYS A 2 38.58 -5.39 22.60
CA LYS A 2 37.23 -5.95 22.81
C LYS A 2 36.52 -6.07 21.45
N LYS A 3 36.20 -7.30 21.01
CA LYS A 3 35.32 -7.54 19.85
C LYS A 3 33.94 -6.98 20.18
N LYS A 4 33.53 -5.88 19.52
CA LYS A 4 32.14 -5.41 19.57
C LYS A 4 31.27 -6.50 18.95
N THR A 5 30.43 -7.14 19.74
CA THR A 5 29.43 -8.09 19.25
C THR A 5 28.39 -7.32 18.45
N ALA A 6 28.36 -7.53 17.14
CA ALA A 6 27.38 -6.91 16.25
C ALA A 6 25.95 -7.18 16.75
N SER A 7 25.15 -6.13 16.83
CA SER A 7 23.74 -6.21 17.24
C SER A 7 22.95 -7.13 16.30
N ARG A 8 21.81 -7.67 16.77
CA ARG A 8 20.94 -8.52 15.92
C ARG A 8 20.51 -7.79 14.63
N GLY A 9 20.30 -6.48 14.70
CA GLY A 9 19.98 -5.64 13.54
C GLY A 9 21.13 -5.53 12.54
N GLU A 10 22.36 -5.27 13.01
CA GLU A 10 23.54 -5.25 12.14
C GLU A 10 23.80 -6.59 11.46
N ARG A 11 23.61 -7.71 12.18
CA ARG A 11 23.73 -9.06 11.60
C ARG A 11 22.68 -9.31 10.52
N TRP A 12 21.45 -8.85 10.72
CA TRP A 12 20.40 -8.93 9.69
C TRP A 12 20.75 -8.10 8.45
N GLY A 13 21.17 -6.85 8.63
CA GLY A 13 21.58 -5.99 7.51
C GLY A 13 22.74 -6.59 6.71
N ILE A 14 23.75 -7.14 7.38
CA ILE A 14 24.89 -7.81 6.74
C ILE A 14 24.42 -9.06 5.97
N ASN A 15 23.55 -9.88 6.56
CA ASN A 15 23.02 -11.07 5.90
C ASN A 15 22.21 -10.73 4.64
N VAL A 16 21.35 -9.71 4.71
CA VAL A 16 20.57 -9.23 3.55
C VAL A 16 21.50 -8.70 2.46
N ALA A 17 22.51 -7.90 2.81
CA ALA A 17 23.48 -7.39 1.84
C ALA A 17 24.27 -8.53 1.15
N HIS A 18 24.69 -9.54 1.92
CA HIS A 18 25.34 -10.73 1.38
C HIS A 18 24.43 -11.52 0.44
N PHE A 19 23.17 -11.70 0.83
CA PHE A 19 22.17 -12.39 0.01
C PHE A 19 21.91 -11.65 -1.30
N CYS A 20 21.69 -10.33 -1.26
CA CYS A 20 21.54 -9.50 -2.45
C CYS A 20 22.76 -9.61 -3.36
N LYS A 21 23.97 -9.49 -2.82
CA LYS A 21 25.22 -9.62 -3.58
C LYS A 21 25.35 -10.99 -4.25
N TRP A 22 24.98 -12.06 -3.53
CA TRP A 22 24.96 -13.42 -4.08
C TRP A 22 23.94 -13.57 -5.21
N LEU A 23 22.72 -13.05 -5.01
CA LEU A 23 21.64 -13.08 -6.00
C LEU A 23 22.07 -12.37 -7.29
N PHE A 24 22.61 -11.15 -7.20
CA PHE A 24 23.11 -10.41 -8.36
C PHE A 24 24.22 -11.15 -9.11
N LYS A 25 25.17 -11.76 -8.40
CA LYS A 25 26.21 -12.57 -9.02
C LYS A 25 25.63 -13.77 -9.77
N LYS A 26 24.64 -14.45 -9.17
CA LYS A 26 24.00 -15.63 -9.76
C LYS A 26 23.17 -15.25 -10.99
N LEU A 27 22.43 -14.13 -10.91
CA LEU A 27 21.69 -13.55 -12.04
C LEU A 27 22.63 -13.21 -13.20
N LYS A 28 23.75 -12.53 -12.93
CA LYS A 28 24.74 -12.20 -13.96
C LYS A 28 25.36 -13.44 -14.60
N ALA A 29 25.63 -14.47 -13.79
CA ALA A 29 26.14 -15.75 -14.30
C ALA A 29 25.11 -16.46 -15.19
N TRP A 30 23.84 -16.49 -14.77
CA TRP A 30 22.75 -17.03 -15.55
C TRP A 30 22.52 -16.28 -16.87
N ASP A 31 22.52 -14.95 -16.84
CA ASP A 31 22.46 -14.11 -18.04
C ASP A 31 23.61 -14.43 -19.01
N THR A 32 24.83 -14.54 -18.49
CA THR A 32 26.01 -14.91 -19.29
C THR A 32 25.89 -16.31 -19.92
N VAL A 33 25.34 -17.28 -19.18
CA VAL A 33 25.10 -18.64 -19.70
C VAL A 33 24.03 -18.62 -20.80
N SER A 34 22.94 -17.87 -20.60
CA SER A 34 21.86 -17.69 -21.58
C SER A 34 22.37 -17.02 -22.85
N VAL A 35 23.17 -15.95 -22.74
CA VAL A 35 23.80 -15.27 -23.89
C VAL A 35 24.79 -16.19 -24.62
N LYS A 36 25.62 -16.95 -23.89
CA LYS A 36 26.53 -17.94 -24.51
C LYS A 36 25.76 -19.03 -25.26
N LYS A 37 24.65 -19.51 -24.70
CA LYS A 37 23.79 -20.52 -25.33
C LYS A 37 23.05 -19.96 -26.54
N ALA A 38 22.56 -18.72 -26.48
CA ALA A 38 21.98 -18.02 -27.62
C ALA A 38 23.01 -17.85 -28.76
N LYS A 39 24.24 -17.44 -28.43
CA LYS A 39 25.35 -17.33 -29.38
C LYS A 39 25.70 -18.67 -30.03
N SER A 40 25.69 -19.77 -29.29
CA SER A 40 25.93 -21.12 -29.86
C SER A 40 24.85 -21.58 -30.83
N LEU A 41 23.64 -21.00 -30.73
CA LEU A 41 22.51 -21.32 -31.59
C LEU A 41 22.35 -20.32 -32.75
N ASN A 42 23.33 -19.44 -32.98
CA ASN A 42 23.23 -18.29 -33.91
C ASN A 42 22.02 -17.38 -33.65
N ILE A 43 21.51 -17.38 -32.42
CA ILE A 43 20.40 -16.53 -32.01
C ILE A 43 20.98 -15.16 -31.65
N PRO A 44 20.38 -14.07 -32.14
CA PRO A 44 20.88 -12.72 -31.92
C PRO A 44 20.88 -12.35 -30.42
N ALA A 45 21.93 -11.66 -29.98
CA ALA A 45 22.30 -11.51 -28.57
C ALA A 45 21.23 -10.86 -27.67
N TRP A 46 20.35 -10.02 -28.22
CA TRP A 46 19.19 -9.44 -27.53
C TRP A 46 18.24 -10.51 -26.92
N LEU A 47 18.07 -11.66 -27.57
CA LEU A 47 17.28 -12.77 -27.01
C LEU A 47 17.95 -13.42 -25.78
N GLY A 48 19.28 -13.33 -25.67
CA GLY A 48 20.03 -13.86 -24.53
C GLY A 48 19.76 -13.11 -23.21
N HIS A 49 19.36 -11.84 -23.30
CA HIS A 49 19.06 -10.98 -22.14
C HIS A 49 17.59 -11.01 -21.70
N ILE A 50 16.73 -11.74 -22.41
CA ILE A 50 15.29 -11.89 -22.07
C ILE A 50 15.07 -12.30 -20.60
N PRO A 51 15.80 -13.28 -20.03
CA PRO A 51 15.60 -13.68 -18.63
C PRO A 51 15.91 -12.55 -17.64
N ALA A 52 16.93 -11.73 -17.90
CA ALA A 52 17.30 -10.61 -17.04
C ALA A 52 16.27 -9.47 -17.12
N ILE A 53 15.80 -9.16 -18.33
CA ILE A 53 14.77 -8.13 -18.56
C ILE A 53 13.45 -8.54 -17.88
N LEU A 54 13.04 -9.81 -18.00
CA LEU A 54 11.85 -10.36 -17.34
C LEU A 54 11.93 -10.27 -15.81
N LEU A 55 13.08 -10.58 -15.23
CA LEU A 55 13.25 -10.49 -13.78
C LEU A 55 13.23 -9.05 -13.30
N PHE A 56 13.86 -8.13 -14.05
CA PHE A 56 13.85 -6.71 -13.71
C PHE A 56 12.46 -6.10 -13.83
N SER A 57 11.73 -6.43 -14.90
CA SER A 57 10.34 -5.97 -15.07
C SER A 57 9.42 -6.52 -13.98
N LEU A 58 9.56 -7.80 -13.61
CA LEU A 58 8.79 -8.40 -12.52
C LEU A 58 9.01 -7.66 -11.19
N VAL A 59 10.25 -7.33 -10.85
CA VAL A 59 10.57 -6.59 -9.62
C VAL A 59 9.92 -5.19 -9.65
N ILE A 60 10.00 -4.49 -10.77
CA ILE A 60 9.35 -3.17 -10.92
C ILE A 60 7.84 -3.30 -10.74
N ILE A 61 7.20 -4.27 -11.40
CA ILE A 61 5.75 -4.49 -11.32
C ILE A 61 5.34 -4.74 -9.86
N ILE A 62 6.06 -5.58 -9.13
CA ILE A 62 5.76 -5.88 -7.71
C ILE A 62 5.87 -4.61 -6.86
N ILE A 63 6.92 -3.81 -7.03
CA ILE A 63 7.12 -2.57 -6.28
C ILE A 63 6.01 -1.56 -6.60
N SER A 64 5.74 -1.33 -7.89
CA SER A 64 4.68 -0.42 -8.33
C SER A 64 3.31 -0.85 -7.81
N PHE A 65 2.99 -2.14 -7.90
CA PHE A 65 1.73 -2.69 -7.41
C PHE A 65 1.60 -2.54 -5.88
N SER A 66 2.69 -2.79 -5.14
CA SER A 66 2.71 -2.57 -3.69
C SER A 66 2.43 -1.11 -3.34
N ILE A 67 3.06 -0.15 -4.03
CA ILE A 67 2.86 1.28 -3.81
C ILE A 67 1.40 1.67 -4.09
N ILE A 68 0.83 1.20 -5.20
CA ILE A 68 -0.55 1.47 -5.57
C ILE A 68 -1.52 0.96 -4.50
N ILE A 69 -1.33 -0.27 -4.00
CA ILE A 69 -2.17 -0.84 -2.94
C ILE A 69 -2.07 -0.01 -1.66
N THR A 70 -0.86 0.39 -1.26
CA THR A 70 -0.66 1.20 -0.06
C THR A 70 -1.36 2.56 -0.17
N ILE A 71 -1.23 3.25 -1.31
CA ILE A 71 -1.90 4.52 -1.56
C ILE A 71 -3.43 4.33 -1.52
N LEU A 72 -3.94 3.27 -2.16
CA LEU A 72 -5.37 2.96 -2.19
C LEU A 72 -5.91 2.74 -0.77
N LEU A 73 -5.24 1.94 0.05
CA LEU A 73 -5.61 1.70 1.45
C LEU A 73 -5.65 2.98 2.27
N ILE A 74 -4.64 3.85 2.13
CA ILE A 74 -4.59 5.14 2.82
C ILE A 74 -5.76 6.02 2.38
N THR A 75 -6.01 6.11 1.07
CA THR A 75 -7.05 6.96 0.50
C THR A 75 -8.44 6.51 0.97
N ILE A 76 -8.71 5.20 0.94
CA ILE A 76 -9.96 4.63 1.45
C ILE A 76 -10.12 4.90 2.94
N SER A 77 -9.06 4.70 3.74
CA SER A 77 -9.10 4.94 5.18
C SER A 77 -9.42 6.42 5.50
N LEU A 78 -8.79 7.35 4.78
CA LEU A 78 -9.06 8.79 4.91
C LEU A 78 -10.49 9.13 4.48
N ALA A 79 -10.99 8.53 3.40
CA ALA A 79 -12.37 8.74 2.96
C ALA A 79 -13.39 8.27 4.01
N ILE A 80 -13.16 7.10 4.62
CA ILE A 80 -14.01 6.58 5.71
C ILE A 80 -13.99 7.52 6.91
N ILE A 81 -12.80 7.95 7.35
CA ILE A 81 -12.66 8.91 8.46
C ILE A 81 -13.40 10.20 8.14
N ASN A 82 -13.24 10.73 6.92
CA ASN A 82 -13.91 11.95 6.51
C ASN A 82 -15.44 11.79 6.50
N ILE A 83 -15.97 10.66 6.03
CA ILE A 83 -17.42 10.40 6.09
C ILE A 83 -17.87 10.35 7.55
N LEU A 84 -17.16 9.61 8.41
CA LEU A 84 -17.53 9.46 9.82
C LEU A 84 -17.48 10.79 10.59
N SER A 85 -16.45 11.61 10.36
CA SER A 85 -16.33 12.94 10.97
C SER A 85 -17.37 13.94 10.46
N ASN A 86 -17.86 13.77 9.23
CA ASN A 86 -18.93 14.63 8.70
C ASN A 86 -20.33 14.11 9.04
N THR A 87 -20.50 12.82 9.38
CA THR A 87 -21.80 12.29 9.84
C THR A 87 -22.21 12.82 11.21
N ASP A 88 -21.27 13.18 12.08
CA ASP A 88 -21.61 13.84 13.36
C ASP A 88 -22.15 15.28 13.17
N ASN A 89 -21.84 15.89 12.01
CA ASN A 89 -22.36 17.22 11.62
C ASN A 89 -23.67 17.13 10.82
N LEU A 90 -24.11 15.93 10.45
CA LEU A 90 -25.48 15.72 10.01
C LEU A 90 -26.32 15.74 11.29
N ALA A 91 -26.85 16.93 11.58
CA ALA A 91 -27.75 17.22 12.68
C ALA A 91 -28.62 16.00 13.03
N PRO A 92 -28.82 15.69 14.33
CA PRO A 92 -29.73 14.63 14.70
C PRO A 92 -31.01 14.90 13.94
N TRP A 93 -31.39 13.97 13.05
CA TRP A 93 -32.63 14.00 12.33
C TRP A 93 -33.66 14.54 13.31
N LYS A 94 -34.20 15.74 13.05
CA LYS A 94 -35.26 16.35 13.87
C LYS A 94 -36.43 15.38 13.79
N HIS A 95 -36.37 14.31 14.57
CA HIS A 95 -37.49 13.48 14.90
C HIS A 95 -38.31 14.42 15.76
N GLY A 96 -39.43 14.91 15.21
CA GLY A 96 -40.44 15.54 16.04
C GLY A 96 -40.60 14.67 17.28
N HIS A 97 -40.58 15.28 18.45
CA HIS A 97 -40.72 14.58 19.71
C HIS A 97 -42.05 13.81 19.64
N TYR A 98 -41.97 12.50 19.37
CA TYR A 98 -43.11 11.63 19.50
C TYR A 98 -43.21 11.34 20.99
N ASP A 99 -44.07 12.09 21.68
CA ASP A 99 -44.50 11.63 22.99
C ASP A 99 -45.28 10.32 22.80
N ILE A 100 -45.26 9.49 23.84
CA ILE A 100 -45.80 8.11 23.84
C ILE A 100 -47.31 8.08 23.51
N ASP A 101 -47.97 9.24 23.48
CA ASP A 101 -49.37 9.44 23.13
C ASP A 101 -49.62 9.64 21.61
N GLY A 102 -48.58 9.78 20.79
CA GLY A 102 -48.70 9.82 19.33
C GLY A 102 -49.20 11.15 18.75
N TYR A 103 -49.27 12.23 19.54
CA TYR A 103 -49.67 13.54 19.04
C TYR A 103 -48.48 14.41 18.66
N HIS A 104 -48.57 15.09 17.50
CA HIS A 104 -47.54 16.01 17.01
C HIS A 104 -47.84 17.43 17.51
N TYR A 105 -47.08 17.90 18.50
CA TYR A 105 -47.13 19.30 18.91
C TYR A 105 -46.19 20.12 18.02
N PRO A 106 -46.66 21.22 17.39
CA PRO A 106 -45.77 22.15 16.70
C PRO A 106 -44.73 22.69 17.70
N ASP A 107 -43.47 22.74 17.25
CA ASP A 107 -42.36 23.22 18.06
C ASP A 107 -42.62 24.68 18.45
N GLY A 108 -42.82 24.89 19.76
CA GLY A 108 -43.38 26.13 20.30
C GLY A 108 -42.74 27.40 19.76
N SER A 109 -43.46 28.07 18.84
CA SER A 109 -43.54 29.52 18.86
C SER A 109 -44.54 29.87 19.95
N ILE A 110 -44.05 30.41 21.07
CA ILE A 110 -44.93 31.11 22.01
C ILE A 110 -45.34 32.40 21.31
N ASP A 111 -46.55 32.40 20.76
CA ASP A 111 -47.18 33.56 20.19
C ASP A 111 -47.40 34.56 21.34
N GLN A 112 -46.52 35.55 21.43
CA GLN A 112 -46.44 36.49 22.53
C GLN A 112 -47.53 37.57 22.45
N ASN A 113 -48.77 37.21 22.10
CA ASN A 113 -49.83 38.18 21.81
C ASN A 113 -51.11 38.08 22.65
N ASP A 114 -51.15 37.23 23.67
CA ASP A 114 -52.24 37.25 24.67
C ASP A 114 -51.71 37.67 26.05
N ARG A 115 -51.40 38.96 26.19
CA ARG A 115 -51.19 39.64 27.47
C ARG A 115 -52.11 40.85 27.60
#